data_AF-A0A965B5D1-F1
#
_entry.id   AF-A0A965B5D1-F1
#
_cell.length_a   1.000
_cell.length_b   1.000
_cell.length_c   1.000
_cell.angle_alpha   90.00
_cell.angle_beta   90.00
_cell.angle_gamma   90.00
#
_symmetry.space_group_name_H-M   'P 1'
#
loop_
_entity.id
_entity.type
_entity.pdbx_description
1 polymer ?
#
loop_
_entity_poly.entity_id
_entity_poly.type
_entity_poly.pdbx_seq_one_letter_code
_entity_poly.pdbx_strand_id
1 'polypeptide(L)' 'MAHSVEVLFDARTEAAVREQWRVLDDAGLPSQSRVTSATNRPHLTLLAARFIDPGVDEPLRGLRDLLPLECVLGAPLV' A
#
# COMPACT_ATOMS: atom_id res chain seq x y z
N MET A 1 -14.47 12.06 7.82
CA MET A 1 -13.76 10.89 7.25
C MET A 1 -12.47 11.43 6.65
N ALA A 2 -11.32 10.79 6.91
CA ALA A 2 -10.07 11.17 6.23
C ALA A 2 -10.04 10.51 4.84
N HIS A 3 -9.42 11.17 3.87
CA HIS A 3 -9.22 10.67 2.51
C HIS A 3 -7.75 10.31 2.32
N SER A 4 -7.48 9.31 1.48
CA SER A 4 -6.12 8.92 1.08
C SER A 4 -6.03 8.79 -0.45
N VAL A 5 -4.82 9.01 -0.97
CA VAL A 5 -4.43 8.58 -2.31
C VAL A 5 -3.39 7.49 -2.13
N GLU A 6 -3.67 6.34 -2.73
CA GLU A 6 -2.88 5.13 -2.57
C GLU A 6 -2.51 4.58 -3.94
N VAL A 7 -1.32 4.01 -4.03
CA VAL A 7 -0.92 3.19 -5.18
C VAL A 7 -0.92 1.73 -4.80
N LEU A 8 -1.30 0.93 -5.78
CA LEU A 8 -1.41 -0.50 -5.66
C LEU A 8 -0.15 -1.15 -6.22
N PHE A 9 0.35 -2.14 -5.51
CA PHE A 9 1.45 -2.96 -5.99
C PHE A 9 1.00 -3.86 -7.15
N ASP A 10 1.93 -4.16 -8.04
CA ASP A 10 1.81 -5.28 -8.96
C ASP A 10 1.74 -6.62 -8.21
N ALA A 11 1.39 -7.70 -8.92
CA ALA A 11 1.18 -9.01 -8.31
C ALA A 11 2.44 -9.58 -7.64
N ARG A 12 3.63 -9.34 -8.20
CA ARG A 12 4.91 -9.83 -7.64
C ARG A 12 5.24 -9.09 -6.35
N THR A 13 5.15 -7.78 -6.36
CA THR A 13 5.45 -6.93 -5.21
C THR A 13 4.42 -7.15 -4.09
N GLU A 14 3.14 -7.33 -4.44
CA GLU A 14 2.10 -7.70 -3.47
C GLU A 14 2.42 -9.05 -2.79
N ALA A 15 2.80 -10.07 -3.56
CA ALA A 15 3.17 -11.38 -3.02
C ALA A 15 4.38 -11.29 -2.06
N ALA A 16 5.39 -10.48 -2.40
CA ALA A 16 6.55 -10.27 -1.54
C ALA A 16 6.18 -9.62 -0.20
N VAL A 17 5.29 -8.61 -0.20
CA VAL A 17 4.81 -7.97 1.04
C VAL A 17 4.01 -8.96 1.89
N ARG A 18 3.13 -9.76 1.26
CA ARG A 18 2.34 -10.78 1.98
C ARG A 18 3.21 -11.86 2.60
N GLU A 19 4.31 -12.22 1.95
CA GLU A 19 5.29 -13.16 2.50
C GLU A 19 5.96 -12.58 3.76
N GLN A 20 6.35 -11.30 3.77
CA GLN A 20 6.88 -10.66 4.97
C GLN A 20 5.85 -10.67 6.12
N TRP A 21 4.58 -10.39 5.82
CA TRP A 21 3.51 -10.49 6.82
C TRP A 21 3.35 -11.91 7.36
N ARG A 22 3.43 -12.93 6.51
CA ARG A 22 3.37 -14.34 6.92
C ARG A 22 4.56 -14.70 7.83
N VAL A 23 5.77 -14.28 7.49
CA VAL A 23 6.98 -14.50 8.31
C VAL A 23 6.84 -13.87 9.70
N LEU A 24 6.31 -12.65 9.79
CA LEU A 24 6.04 -11.99 11.08
C LEU A 24 4.99 -12.77 11.89
N ASP A 25 3.93 -13.24 11.24
CA ASP A 25 2.83 -13.98 11.85
C ASP A 25 3.31 -15.33 12.43
N ASP A 26 4.08 -16.09 11.64
CA ASP A 26 4.70 -17.37 12.04
C ASP A 26 5.63 -17.20 13.25
N ALA A 27 6.31 -16.06 13.35
CA ALA A 27 7.16 -15.70 14.49
C ALA A 27 6.38 -15.23 15.73
N GLY A 28 5.05 -15.17 15.66
CA GLY A 28 4.19 -14.67 16.73
C GLY A 28 4.22 -13.13 16.90
N LEU A 29 4.73 -12.40 15.91
CA LEU A 29 4.84 -10.94 15.94
C LEU A 29 3.59 -10.25 15.37
N PRO A 30 3.36 -8.96 15.66
CA PRO A 30 2.29 -8.20 15.03
C PRO A 30 2.37 -8.27 13.49
N SER A 31 1.25 -8.57 12.84
CA SER A 31 1.21 -8.77 11.39
C SER A 31 -0.17 -8.44 10.82
N GLN A 32 -0.16 -7.86 9.61
CA GLN A 32 -1.37 -7.59 8.83
C GLN A 32 -1.96 -8.84 8.16
N SER A 33 -1.29 -10.00 8.21
CA SER A 33 -1.84 -11.28 7.70
C SER A 33 -3.19 -11.64 8.34
N ARG A 34 -3.41 -11.21 9.59
CA ARG A 34 -4.60 -11.51 10.39
C ARG A 34 -5.83 -10.67 10.01
N VAL A 35 -5.65 -9.62 9.21
CA VAL A 35 -6.74 -8.71 8.83
C VAL A 35 -7.29 -9.11 7.46
N THR A 36 -8.55 -9.55 7.42
CA THR A 36 -9.20 -10.11 6.22
C THR A 36 -9.97 -9.09 5.38
N SER A 37 -9.99 -7.82 5.79
CA SER A 37 -10.66 -6.76 5.03
C SER A 37 -10.03 -6.58 3.64
N ALA A 38 -10.86 -6.33 2.62
CA ALA A 38 -10.37 -5.98 1.29
C ALA A 38 -9.50 -4.70 1.29
N THR A 39 -9.77 -3.78 2.22
CA THR A 39 -8.97 -2.56 2.42
C THR A 39 -7.57 -2.84 3.01
N ASN A 40 -7.30 -4.07 3.45
CA ASN A 40 -5.99 -4.50 3.94
C ASN A 40 -5.10 -5.09 2.82
N ARG A 41 -5.50 -4.99 1.55
CA ARG A 41 -4.60 -5.32 0.43
C ARG A 41 -3.34 -4.44 0.51
N PRO A 42 -2.12 -4.99 0.32
CA PRO A 42 -0.88 -4.20 0.30
C PRO A 42 -0.98 -2.98 -0.64
N HIS A 43 -0.69 -1.81 -0.11
CA HIS A 43 -0.70 -0.54 -0.81
C HIS A 43 0.36 0.41 -0.23
N LEU A 44 0.70 1.45 -0.98
CA LEU A 44 1.53 2.55 -0.51
C LEU A 44 0.69 3.82 -0.47
N THR A 45 0.53 4.40 0.71
CA THR A 45 -0.10 5.72 0.87
C THR A 45 0.83 6.80 0.34
N LEU A 46 0.41 7.54 -0.69
CA LEU A 46 1.13 8.70 -1.19
C LEU A 46 0.73 9.97 -0.43
N LEU A 47 -0.55 10.08 -0.08
CA LEU A 47 -1.12 11.22 0.62
C LEU A 47 -2.24 10.74 1.55
N ALA A 48 -2.28 11.29 2.75
CA ALA A 48 -3.41 11.18 3.67
C ALA A 48 -3.82 12.58 4.13
N ALA A 49 -5.10 12.92 4.06
CA ALA A 49 -5.61 14.23 4.41
C ALA A 49 -7.01 14.14 5.01
N ARG A 50 -7.44 15.18 5.75
CA ARG A 50 -8.83 15.25 6.24
C ARG A 50 -9.85 15.39 5.12
N PHE A 51 -9.44 15.99 4.02
CA PHE A 51 -10.24 16.19 2.82
C PHE A 51 -9.30 16.26 1.62
N ILE A 52 -9.73 15.68 0.52
CA ILE A 52 -9.08 15.76 -0.78
C ILE A 52 -10.17 16.23 -1.74
N ASP A 53 -9.90 17.34 -2.43
CA ASP A 53 -10.84 17.94 -3.36
C ASP A 53 -11.09 16.99 -4.54
N PRO A 54 -12.35 16.73 -4.95
CA PRO A 54 -12.63 15.84 -6.09
C PRO A 54 -11.99 16.29 -7.41
N GLY A 55 -11.64 17.57 -7.56
CA GLY A 55 -10.93 18.11 -8.70
C GLY A 55 -9.50 17.60 -8.88
N VAL A 56 -8.96 16.81 -7.94
CA VAL A 56 -7.63 16.19 -8.09
C VAL A 56 -7.60 15.04 -9.10
N ASP A 57 -8.75 14.51 -9.53
CA ASP A 57 -8.81 13.36 -10.45
C ASP A 57 -8.03 13.60 -11.74
N GLU A 58 -8.15 14.80 -12.33
CA GLU A 58 -7.46 15.14 -13.57
C GLU A 58 -5.94 15.29 -13.37
N PRO A 59 -5.44 16.06 -12.38
CA PRO A 59 -4.02 16.04 -12.01
C PRO A 59 -3.47 14.64 -11.72
N LEU A 60 -4.23 13.77 -11.04
CA LEU A 60 -3.80 12.40 -10.72
C LEU A 60 -3.67 11.51 -11.96
N ARG A 61 -4.40 11.78 -13.05
CA ARG A 61 -4.20 11.04 -14.32
C ARG A 61 -2.79 11.22 -14.86
N GLY A 62 -2.16 12.38 -14.64
CA GLY A 62 -0.77 12.65 -15.04
C GLY A 62 0.25 11.75 -14.34
N LEU A 63 -0.08 11.13 -13.20
CA LEU A 63 0.81 10.17 -12.53
C LEU A 63 0.94 8.85 -13.30
N ARG A 64 0.06 8.55 -14.25
CA ARG A 64 0.10 7.30 -15.04
C ARG A 64 1.41 7.17 -15.81
N ASP A 65 1.93 8.29 -16.32
CA ASP A 65 3.18 8.30 -17.09
C ASP A 65 4.43 8.11 -16.21
N LEU A 66 4.27 8.23 -14.89
CA LEU A 66 5.32 7.99 -13.90
C LEU A 66 5.28 6.56 -13.32
N LEU A 67 4.26 5.77 -13.67
CA LEU A 67 4.06 4.42 -13.17
C LEU A 67 4.45 3.38 -14.25
N PRO A 68 5.02 2.22 -13.85
CA PRO A 68 5.32 1.81 -12.47
C PRO A 68 6.55 2.53 -11.88
N LEU A 69 6.51 2.74 -10.56
CA LEU A 69 7.68 3.21 -9.81
C LEU A 69 8.48 2.02 -9.30
N GLU A 70 9.79 2.06 -9.49
CA GLU A 70 10.68 1.09 -8.84
C GLU A 70 10.73 1.35 -7.33
N CYS A 71 10.63 0.29 -6.54
CA CYS A 71 10.77 0.37 -5.09
C CYS A 71 11.64 -0.77 -4.56
N VAL A 72 12.20 -0.56 -3.37
CA VAL A 72 12.92 -1.59 -2.61
C VAL A 72 12.08 -1.90 -1.37
N LEU A 73 11.71 -3.17 -1.21
CA LEU A 73 11.10 -3.65 0.03
C LEU A 73 12.21 -3.88 1.06
N GLY A 74 12.26 -3.01 2.07
CA GLY A 74 13.20 -3.13 3.18
C GLY A 74 12.83 -4.27 4.14
N ALA A 75 13.72 -4.53 5.09
CA ALA A 75 13.44 -5.45 6.19
C ALA A 75 12.24 -4.94 7.02
N PRO A 76 11.41 -5.85 7.58
CA PRO A 76 10.37 -5.45 8.51
C PRO A 76 10.95 -4.69 9.71
N LEU A 77 10.26 -3.62 10.10
CA LEU A 77 10.54 -2.89 11.34
C LEU A 77 9.48 -3.30 12.36
N VAL A 78 9.92 -3.73 13.54
CA VAL A 78 9.06 -4.17 14.66
C VAL A 78 9.21 -3.24 15.86
#